data_AF-A0A5R9EG75-F1
#
_entry.id   AF-A0A5R9EG75-F1
#
_cell.length_a   1.000
_cell.length_b   1.000
_cell.length_c   1.000
_cell.angle_alpha   90.00
_cell.angle_beta   90.00
_cell.angle_gamma   90.00
#
_symmetry.space_group_name_H-M   'P 1'
#
loop_
_entity.id
_entity.type
_entity.pdbx_description
1 polymer ?
#
loop_
_entity_poly.entity_id
_entity_poly.type
_entity_poly.pdbx_seq_one_letter_code
_entity_poly.pdbx_strand_id
1 'polypeptide(L)'
;MTKKKLINYSLLIILVLLVVYSFIRLDYSNIVNLQFNHVWNIFISLLQPDISYVYDGSSEDLIHLMFETVVIAFYGTILGSVLSLPFILLSAKSIWGRFQIIPTLSRGLLNLLRSIPALIYAILFVRVVGPGPFAGALALGVQLIGMLGKLVSEELDRVDETPVEAVVAAGSTNMQSFQYARLPQVVPIAASHILNHFEINVRSATTLGLVGAGGIGAPIIFALQQRNWARVSIILIGIIMVVVLIDLFSTAIRKKLR
;
A
#
# COMPACT_ATOMS: atom_id res chain seq x y z
N MET A 1 40.05 3.42 -29.86
CA MET A 1 38.68 3.16 -29.35
C MET A 1 38.56 3.79 -27.97
N THR A 2 37.68 4.77 -27.75
CA THR A 2 37.61 5.56 -26.50
C THR A 2 37.26 4.67 -25.30
N LYS A 3 37.91 4.86 -24.14
CA LYS A 3 37.71 4.06 -22.89
C LYS A 3 36.23 3.82 -22.54
N LYS A 4 35.34 4.79 -22.82
CA LYS A 4 33.88 4.66 -22.64
C LYS A 4 33.24 3.58 -23.51
N LYS A 5 33.70 3.38 -24.76
CA LYS A 5 33.19 2.30 -25.63
C LYS A 5 33.58 0.93 -25.09
N LEU A 6 34.81 0.77 -24.58
CA LEU A 6 35.26 -0.48 -23.95
C LEU A 6 34.46 -0.85 -22.69
N ILE A 7 34.14 0.13 -21.85
CA ILE A 7 33.28 -0.08 -20.66
C ILE A 7 31.85 -0.45 -21.04
N ASN A 8 31.29 0.16 -22.10
CA ASN A 8 29.94 -0.18 -22.55
C ASN A 8 29.87 -1.59 -23.15
N TYR A 9 30.89 -2.02 -23.91
CA TYR A 9 30.96 -3.38 -24.44
C TYR A 9 31.12 -4.42 -23.32
N SER A 10 31.93 -4.15 -22.29
CA SER A 10 32.07 -5.08 -21.16
C SER A 10 30.78 -5.21 -20.35
N LEU A 11 30.07 -4.10 -20.09
CA LEU A 11 28.75 -4.12 -19.45
C LEU A 11 27.72 -4.91 -20.27
N LEU A 12 27.73 -4.76 -21.59
CA LEU A 12 26.83 -5.49 -22.48
C LEU A 12 27.14 -7.00 -22.49
N ILE A 13 28.42 -7.38 -22.48
CA ILE A 13 28.84 -8.79 -22.37
C ILE A 13 28.40 -9.38 -21.03
N ILE A 14 28.57 -8.65 -19.92
CA ILE A 14 28.12 -9.08 -18.59
C ILE A 14 26.59 -9.26 -18.57
N LEU A 15 25.84 -8.33 -19.16
CA LEU A 15 24.38 -8.44 -19.28
C LEU A 15 23.98 -9.68 -20.07
N VAL A 16 24.59 -9.92 -21.22
CA VAL A 16 24.32 -11.09 -22.06
C VAL A 16 24.66 -12.39 -21.32
N LEU A 17 25.80 -12.44 -20.61
CA LEU A 17 26.17 -13.59 -19.78
C LEU A 17 25.17 -13.84 -18.65
N LEU A 18 24.67 -12.78 -18.00
CA LEU A 18 23.62 -12.91 -16.97
C LEU A 18 22.31 -13.43 -17.55
N VAL A 19 21.92 -12.97 -18.74
CA VAL A 19 20.73 -13.45 -19.45
C VAL A 19 20.90 -14.93 -19.80
N VAL A 20 22.00 -15.31 -20.43
CA VAL A 20 22.29 -16.71 -20.79
C VAL A 20 22.34 -17.60 -19.55
N TYR A 21 22.98 -17.13 -18.47
CA TYR A 21 23.02 -17.84 -17.20
C TYR A 21 21.61 -18.06 -16.61
N SER A 22 20.75 -17.05 -16.69
CA SER A 22 19.34 -17.16 -16.27
C SER A 22 18.60 -18.22 -17.08
N PHE A 23 18.74 -18.21 -18.41
CA PHE A 23 18.12 -19.20 -19.28
C PHE A 23 18.60 -20.62 -19.03
N ILE A 24 19.87 -20.83 -18.67
CA ILE A 24 20.41 -22.18 -18.39
C ILE A 24 19.96 -22.69 -17.01
N ARG A 25 19.81 -21.81 -16.02
CA ARG A 25 19.48 -22.18 -14.63
C ARG A 25 17.99 -22.43 -14.37
N LEU A 26 17.10 -21.93 -15.23
CA LEU A 26 15.66 -22.15 -15.08
C LEU A 26 15.30 -23.61 -15.37
N ASP A 27 14.44 -24.18 -14.52
CA ASP A 27 13.94 -25.54 -14.67
C ASP A 27 12.77 -25.58 -15.65
N TYR A 28 12.98 -26.21 -16.81
CA TYR A 28 11.97 -26.36 -17.88
C TYR A 28 11.23 -27.70 -17.84
N SER A 29 11.48 -28.56 -16.86
CA SER A 29 10.86 -29.89 -16.75
C SER A 29 9.33 -29.85 -16.80
N ASN A 30 8.73 -28.79 -16.27
CA ASN A 30 7.27 -28.60 -16.24
C ASN A 30 6.65 -28.14 -17.57
N ILE A 31 7.46 -27.71 -18.55
CA ILE A 31 6.95 -27.30 -19.87
C ILE A 31 6.43 -28.50 -20.66
N VAL A 32 7.04 -29.67 -20.50
CA VAL A 32 6.61 -30.91 -21.17
C VAL A 32 5.22 -31.35 -20.69
N ASN A 33 4.80 -30.91 -19.50
CA ASN A 33 3.48 -31.19 -18.92
C ASN A 33 2.40 -30.15 -19.31
N LEU A 34 2.75 -29.11 -20.09
CA LEU A 34 1.79 -28.11 -20.56
C LEU A 34 0.90 -28.71 -21.66
N GLN A 35 -0.26 -29.23 -21.25
CA GLN A 35 -1.31 -29.61 -22.19
C GLN A 35 -2.19 -28.39 -22.49
N PHE A 36 -2.38 -28.08 -23.77
CA PHE A 36 -3.26 -26.99 -24.21
C PHE A 36 -4.66 -27.10 -23.60
N ASN A 37 -5.17 -28.33 -23.49
CA ASN A 37 -6.48 -28.62 -22.89
C ASN A 37 -6.58 -28.16 -21.43
N HIS A 38 -5.52 -28.27 -20.63
CA HIS A 38 -5.53 -27.78 -19.24
C HIS A 38 -5.63 -26.26 -19.18
N VAL A 39 -4.85 -25.56 -20.01
CA VAL A 39 -4.90 -24.08 -20.10
C VAL A 39 -6.28 -23.62 -20.57
N TRP A 40 -6.83 -24.30 -21.58
CA TRP A 40 -8.16 -24.01 -22.12
C TRP A 40 -9.27 -24.24 -21.09
N ASN A 41 -9.19 -25.34 -20.33
CA ASN A 41 -10.17 -25.65 -19.28
C ASN A 41 -10.12 -24.63 -18.14
N ILE A 42 -8.92 -24.16 -17.74
CA ILE A 42 -8.78 -23.08 -16.76
C ILE A 42 -9.46 -21.81 -17.28
N PHE A 43 -9.21 -21.45 -18.55
CA PHE A 43 -9.80 -20.27 -19.16
C PHE A 43 -11.33 -20.33 -19.20
N ILE A 44 -11.92 -21.46 -19.63
CA ILE A 44 -13.37 -21.66 -19.62
C ILE A 44 -13.92 -21.61 -18.19
N SER A 45 -13.24 -22.23 -17.24
CA SER A 45 -13.68 -22.26 -15.84
C SER A 45 -13.65 -20.86 -15.20
N LEU A 46 -12.72 -20.00 -15.61
CA LEU A 46 -12.70 -18.59 -15.19
C LEU A 46 -13.88 -17.78 -15.76
N LEU A 47 -14.42 -18.18 -16.91
CA LEU A 47 -15.60 -17.54 -17.52
C LEU A 47 -16.93 -18.02 -16.92
N GLN A 48 -16.92 -19.06 -16.07
CA GLN A 48 -18.09 -19.57 -15.37
C GLN A 48 -17.99 -19.25 -13.88
N PRO A 49 -18.23 -17.99 -13.47
CA PRO A 49 -18.15 -17.60 -12.08
C PRO A 49 -19.22 -18.29 -11.24
N ASP A 50 -18.84 -18.76 -10.06
CA ASP A 50 -19.76 -19.33 -9.07
C ASP A 50 -20.60 -18.23 -8.41
N ILE A 51 -21.73 -17.88 -9.04
CA ILE A 51 -22.64 -16.82 -8.58
C ILE A 51 -23.24 -17.15 -7.20
N SER A 52 -23.30 -18.43 -6.83
CA SER A 52 -23.82 -18.83 -5.52
C SER A 52 -22.99 -18.27 -4.36
N TYR A 53 -21.71 -17.94 -4.60
CA TYR A 53 -20.85 -17.36 -3.58
C TYR A 53 -21.10 -15.87 -3.30
N VAL A 54 -21.85 -15.19 -4.17
CA VAL A 54 -22.06 -13.75 -4.00
C VAL A 54 -22.80 -13.48 -2.69
N TYR A 55 -23.83 -14.27 -2.42
CA TYR A 55 -24.64 -14.18 -1.22
C TYR A 55 -25.33 -15.53 -0.96
N ASP A 56 -24.81 -16.29 -0.01
CA ASP A 56 -25.34 -17.54 0.53
C ASP A 56 -26.02 -17.34 1.91
N GLY A 57 -25.93 -16.15 2.49
CA GLY A 57 -26.51 -15.78 3.79
C GLY A 57 -25.63 -16.16 4.98
N SER A 58 -24.44 -16.71 4.73
CA SER A 58 -23.41 -16.97 5.73
C SER A 58 -22.53 -15.74 5.97
N SER A 59 -21.82 -15.74 7.10
CA SER A 59 -20.78 -14.75 7.38
C SER A 59 -19.51 -14.93 6.54
N GLU A 60 -19.45 -15.94 5.67
CA GLU A 60 -18.27 -16.24 4.85
C GLU A 60 -18.51 -15.94 3.36
N ASP A 61 -19.58 -15.22 3.06
CA ASP A 61 -19.94 -14.74 1.73
C ASP A 61 -18.96 -13.75 1.11
N LEU A 62 -18.92 -13.71 -0.22
CA LEU A 62 -18.11 -12.74 -0.96
C LEU A 62 -18.39 -11.30 -0.52
N ILE A 63 -19.66 -10.90 -0.40
CA ILE A 63 -20.03 -9.54 -0.01
C ILE A 63 -19.53 -9.24 1.41
N HIS A 64 -19.70 -10.16 2.34
CA HIS A 64 -19.29 -9.97 3.73
C HIS A 64 -17.78 -9.83 3.86
N LEU A 65 -17.03 -10.73 3.21
CA LEU A 65 -15.56 -10.72 3.24
C LEU A 65 -14.96 -9.54 2.49
N MET A 66 -15.59 -9.10 1.39
CA MET A 66 -15.21 -7.88 0.70
C MET A 66 -15.44 -6.65 1.59
N PHE A 67 -16.58 -6.60 2.27
CA PHE A 67 -16.86 -5.53 3.24
C PHE A 67 -15.86 -5.56 4.39
N GLU A 68 -15.55 -6.72 4.96
CA GLU A 68 -14.52 -6.90 5.98
C GLU A 68 -13.16 -6.40 5.49
N THR A 69 -12.78 -6.71 4.24
CA THR A 69 -11.54 -6.22 3.61
C THR A 69 -11.49 -4.70 3.55
N VAL A 70 -12.62 -4.05 3.20
CA VAL A 70 -12.73 -2.59 3.19
C VAL A 70 -12.65 -2.03 4.61
N VAL A 71 -13.27 -2.68 5.59
CA VAL A 71 -13.20 -2.27 7.01
C VAL A 71 -11.77 -2.36 7.54
N ILE A 72 -11.04 -3.44 7.24
CA ILE A 72 -9.63 -3.62 7.59
C ILE A 72 -8.80 -2.45 7.03
N ALA A 73 -8.99 -2.16 5.74
CA ALA A 73 -8.28 -1.06 5.08
C ALA A 73 -8.64 0.31 5.64
N PHE A 74 -9.92 0.54 5.92
CA PHE A 74 -10.40 1.79 6.51
C PHE A 74 -9.83 2.00 7.90
N TYR A 75 -9.90 0.98 8.77
CA TYR A 75 -9.39 1.03 10.12
C TYR A 75 -7.87 1.21 10.15
N GLY A 76 -7.14 0.47 9.31
CA GLY A 76 -5.70 0.66 9.15
C GLY A 76 -5.34 2.05 8.63
N THR A 77 -6.15 2.61 7.73
CA THR A 77 -5.93 3.96 7.20
C THR A 77 -6.14 5.02 8.28
N ILE A 78 -7.20 4.91 9.08
CA ILE A 78 -7.47 5.83 10.20
C ILE A 78 -6.35 5.73 11.24
N LEU A 79 -6.03 4.52 11.70
CA LEU A 79 -4.98 4.30 12.68
C LEU A 79 -3.65 4.89 12.20
N GLY A 80 -3.26 4.56 10.96
CA GLY A 80 -2.01 5.06 10.40
C GLY A 80 -2.00 6.58 10.25
N SER A 81 -3.11 7.18 9.83
CA SER A 81 -3.23 8.64 9.67
C SER A 81 -3.13 9.36 11.01
N VAL A 82 -3.89 8.94 12.01
CA VAL A 82 -3.89 9.55 13.35
C VAL A 82 -2.54 9.37 14.04
N LEU A 83 -2.00 8.15 14.04
CA LEU A 83 -0.71 7.85 14.66
C LEU A 83 0.47 8.46 13.91
N SER A 84 0.33 8.82 12.62
CA SER A 84 1.39 9.51 11.87
C SER A 84 1.59 10.97 12.30
N LEU A 85 0.55 11.65 12.82
CA LEU A 85 0.61 13.07 13.20
C LEU A 85 1.81 13.44 14.09
N PRO A 86 2.10 12.73 15.20
CA PRO A 86 3.30 13.02 16.00
C PRO A 86 4.59 12.82 15.21
N PHE A 87 4.68 11.78 14.38
CA PHE A 87 5.88 11.51 13.59
C PHE A 87 6.11 12.55 12.49
N ILE A 88 5.05 13.11 11.92
CA ILE A 88 5.13 14.21 10.94
C ILE A 88 5.84 15.41 11.59
N LEU A 89 5.40 15.81 12.80
CA LEU A 89 5.98 16.94 13.53
C LEU A 89 7.43 16.65 13.99
N LEU A 90 7.72 15.43 14.45
CA LEU A 90 9.07 15.01 14.83
C LEU A 90 10.03 14.97 13.64
N SER A 91 9.53 14.66 12.44
CA SER A 91 10.30 14.51 11.21
C SER A 91 10.50 15.82 10.45
N ALA A 92 9.69 16.86 10.68
CA ALA A 92 9.74 18.12 9.93
C ALA A 92 10.94 19.00 10.34
N LYS A 93 11.88 19.23 9.43
CA LYS A 93 13.09 20.02 9.73
C LYS A 93 12.76 21.50 9.94
N SER A 94 11.73 22.00 9.29
CA SER A 94 11.26 23.39 9.41
C SER A 94 10.77 23.75 10.83
N ILE A 95 10.47 22.74 11.67
CA ILE A 95 10.06 22.95 13.07
C ILE A 95 11.27 23.00 14.02
N TRP A 96 12.30 22.18 13.78
CA TRP A 96 13.38 21.95 14.74
C TRP A 96 14.58 22.89 14.63
N GLY A 97 14.62 23.74 13.60
CA GLY A 97 15.64 24.80 13.46
C GLY A 97 17.07 24.25 13.53
N ARG A 98 17.83 24.57 14.59
CA ARG A 98 19.21 24.11 14.78
C ARG A 98 19.33 22.63 15.23
N PHE A 99 18.28 22.05 15.81
CA PHE A 99 18.30 20.67 16.35
C PHE A 99 17.94 19.64 15.27
N GLN A 100 18.75 19.56 14.21
CA GLN A 100 18.49 18.71 13.03
C GLN A 100 18.68 17.20 13.29
N ILE A 101 19.19 16.81 14.46
CA ILE A 101 19.43 15.40 14.82
C ILE A 101 18.10 14.62 14.95
N ILE A 102 17.09 15.25 15.58
CA ILE A 102 15.77 14.65 15.85
C ILE A 102 15.02 14.35 14.54
N PRO A 103 14.82 15.32 13.62
CA PRO A 103 14.14 15.04 12.36
C PRO A 103 14.92 14.06 11.48
N THR A 104 16.26 14.04 11.54
CA THR A 104 17.07 13.08 10.80
C THR A 104 16.88 11.64 11.30
N LEU A 105 16.90 11.43 12.62
CA LEU A 105 16.65 10.12 13.23
C LEU A 105 15.20 9.67 13.00
N SER A 106 14.23 10.56 13.15
CA SER A 106 12.81 10.28 12.89
C SER A 106 12.59 9.85 11.43
N ARG A 107 13.20 10.54 10.46
CA ARG A 107 13.18 10.12 9.04
C ARG A 107 13.84 8.78 8.81
N GLY A 108 14.93 8.49 9.52
CA GLY A 108 15.57 7.18 9.52
C GLY A 108 14.57 6.08 9.94
N LEU A 109 13.89 6.27 11.07
CA LEU A 109 12.88 5.33 11.56
C LEU A 109 11.72 5.17 10.58
N LEU A 110 11.19 6.26 10.04
CA LEU A 110 10.10 6.23 9.05
C LEU A 110 10.51 5.50 7.77
N ASN A 111 11.75 5.69 7.32
CA ASN A 111 12.31 4.94 6.19
C ASN A 111 12.39 3.44 6.48
N LEU A 112 12.80 3.04 7.69
CA LEU A 112 12.84 1.65 8.09
C LEU A 112 11.42 1.04 8.09
N LEU A 113 10.45 1.73 8.70
CA LEU A 113 9.06 1.28 8.73
C LEU A 113 8.49 1.10 7.32
N ARG A 114 8.81 2.00 6.40
CA ARG A 114 8.34 1.92 5.01
C ARG A 114 9.02 0.82 4.19
N SER A 115 10.23 0.40 4.57
CA SER A 115 11.02 -0.57 3.81
C SER A 115 10.54 -2.01 4.00
N ILE A 116 9.87 -2.29 5.13
CA ILE A 116 9.30 -3.60 5.42
C ILE A 116 7.97 -3.73 4.66
N PRO A 117 7.70 -4.85 3.97
CA PRO A 117 6.40 -5.10 3.35
C PRO A 117 5.27 -5.33 4.37
N ALA A 118 4.06 -4.91 4.04
CA ALA A 118 2.88 -5.05 4.91
C ALA A 118 2.60 -6.50 5.35
N LEU A 119 2.93 -7.49 4.50
CA LEU A 119 2.80 -8.92 4.82
C LEU A 119 3.63 -9.33 6.05
N ILE A 120 4.84 -8.79 6.19
CA ILE A 120 5.69 -9.09 7.34
C ILE A 120 5.08 -8.53 8.61
N TYR A 121 4.55 -7.30 8.56
CA TYR A 121 3.81 -6.74 9.70
C TYR A 121 2.58 -7.57 10.05
N ALA A 122 1.82 -8.04 9.06
CA ALA A 122 0.65 -8.87 9.31
C ALA A 122 1.02 -10.17 10.02
N ILE A 123 2.09 -10.87 9.59
CA ILE A 123 2.56 -12.09 10.27
C ILE A 123 2.93 -11.79 11.73
N LEU A 124 3.64 -10.68 11.98
CA LEU A 124 4.00 -10.27 13.33
C LEU A 124 2.77 -9.97 14.19
N PHE A 125 1.81 -9.20 13.68
CA PHE A 125 0.61 -8.84 14.43
C PHE A 125 -0.35 -10.01 14.62
N VAL A 126 -0.47 -10.92 13.65
CA VAL A 126 -1.21 -12.17 13.82
C VAL A 126 -0.63 -12.99 14.97
N ARG A 127 0.71 -13.02 15.11
CA ARG A 127 1.36 -13.73 16.21
C ARG A 127 1.15 -13.07 17.58
N VAL A 128 1.04 -11.74 17.62
CA VAL A 128 0.92 -10.94 18.85
C VAL A 128 -0.53 -10.84 19.33
N VAL A 129 -1.47 -10.53 18.42
CA VAL A 129 -2.87 -10.23 18.74
C VAL A 129 -3.82 -11.38 18.37
N GLY A 130 -3.34 -12.35 17.60
CA GLY A 130 -4.13 -13.45 17.07
C GLY A 130 -4.55 -13.22 15.61
N PRO A 131 -5.00 -14.28 14.92
CA PRO A 131 -5.53 -14.18 13.57
C PRO A 131 -6.82 -13.36 13.55
N GLY A 132 -7.00 -12.56 12.50
CA GLY A 132 -8.22 -11.79 12.28
C GLY A 132 -8.01 -10.39 11.71
N PRO A 133 -9.13 -9.71 11.38
CA PRO A 133 -9.13 -8.41 10.71
C PRO A 133 -8.36 -7.31 11.45
N PHE A 134 -8.33 -7.36 12.79
CA PHE A 134 -7.61 -6.38 13.61
C PHE A 134 -6.10 -6.43 13.38
N ALA A 135 -5.51 -7.62 13.23
CA ALA A 135 -4.09 -7.78 12.93
C ALA A 135 -3.73 -7.19 11.55
N GLY A 136 -4.61 -7.39 10.55
CA GLY A 136 -4.47 -6.77 9.23
C GLY A 136 -4.51 -5.25 9.29
N ALA A 137 -5.44 -4.69 10.08
CA ALA A 137 -5.57 -3.25 10.19
C ALA A 137 -4.35 -2.62 10.90
N LEU A 138 -3.81 -3.26 11.94
CA LEU A 138 -2.56 -2.82 12.57
C LEU A 138 -1.38 -2.86 11.60
N ALA A 139 -1.27 -3.92 10.80
CA ALA A 139 -0.20 -4.06 9.81
C ALA A 139 -0.24 -2.92 8.76
N LEU A 140 -1.43 -2.65 8.21
CA LEU A 140 -1.63 -1.54 7.28
C LEU A 140 -1.38 -0.18 7.94
N GLY A 141 -1.80 -0.02 9.19
CA GLY A 141 -1.58 1.19 9.97
C GLY A 141 -0.09 1.51 10.16
N VAL A 142 0.71 0.53 10.60
CA VAL A 142 2.15 0.72 10.80
C VAL A 142 2.88 1.06 9.49
N GLN A 143 2.54 0.36 8.41
CA GLN A 143 3.06 0.67 7.08
C GLN A 143 2.73 2.11 6.67
N LEU A 144 1.50 2.54 6.93
CA LEU A 144 1.01 3.87 6.60
C LEU A 144 1.68 4.96 7.44
N ILE A 145 1.97 4.72 8.72
CA ILE A 145 2.72 5.67 9.58
C ILE A 145 4.07 6.00 8.96
N GLY A 146 4.84 4.99 8.54
CA GLY A 146 6.16 5.18 7.93
C GLY A 146 6.11 6.03 6.67
N MET A 147 5.04 5.87 5.90
CA MET A 147 4.84 6.53 4.62
C MET A 147 4.28 7.95 4.72
N LEU A 148 3.15 8.13 5.41
CA LEU A 148 2.56 9.46 5.65
C LEU A 148 3.49 10.33 6.48
N GLY A 149 4.08 9.76 7.54
CA GLY A 149 5.04 10.46 8.39
C GLY A 149 6.16 11.10 7.58
N LYS A 150 6.72 10.34 6.63
CA LYS A 150 7.80 10.82 5.78
C LYS A 150 7.29 11.84 4.75
N LEU A 151 6.31 11.45 3.92
CA LEU A 151 5.85 12.27 2.81
C LEU A 151 5.33 13.62 3.28
N VAL A 152 4.45 13.63 4.29
CA VAL A 152 3.87 14.87 4.81
C VAL A 152 4.93 15.73 5.51
N SER A 153 5.93 15.14 6.17
CA SER A 153 7.04 15.90 6.76
C SER A 153 7.96 16.53 5.72
N GLU A 154 8.13 15.91 4.56
CA GLU A 154 8.91 16.46 3.45
C GLU A 154 8.14 17.59 2.75
N GLU A 155 6.82 17.44 2.61
CA GLU A 155 5.96 18.51 2.09
C GLU A 155 5.90 19.70 3.05
N LEU A 156 5.86 19.47 4.37
CA LEU A 156 5.93 20.54 5.36
C LEU A 156 7.24 21.35 5.29
N ASP A 157 8.34 20.73 4.88
CA ASP A 157 9.62 21.42 4.63
C ASP A 157 9.65 22.18 3.30
N ARG A 158 8.72 21.93 2.38
CA ARG A 158 8.63 22.54 1.04
C ARG A 158 7.55 23.62 0.94
N VAL A 159 6.85 23.91 2.04
CA VAL A 159 5.81 24.93 2.13
C VAL A 159 6.38 26.30 1.73
N ASP A 160 5.58 27.10 1.02
CA ASP A 160 5.93 28.49 0.74
C ASP A 160 5.96 29.28 2.05
N GLU A 161 7.12 29.88 2.36
CA GLU A 161 7.33 30.67 3.57
C GLU A 161 6.77 32.10 3.44
N THR A 162 6.39 32.55 2.23
CA THR A 162 5.86 33.91 2.01
C THR A 162 4.63 34.22 2.88
N PRO A 163 3.60 33.35 2.96
CA PRO A 163 2.47 33.55 3.87
C PRO A 163 2.87 33.44 5.35
N VAL A 164 3.91 32.65 5.66
CA VAL A 164 4.40 32.47 7.03
C VAL A 164 5.07 33.76 7.52
N GLU A 165 5.94 34.34 6.70
CA GLU A 165 6.62 35.62 6.98
C GLU A 165 5.61 36.77 7.14
N ALA A 166 4.56 36.81 6.31
CA ALA A 166 3.50 37.82 6.41
C ALA A 166 2.75 37.75 7.75
N VAL A 167 2.41 36.52 8.20
CA VAL A 167 1.70 36.30 9.46
C VAL A 167 2.63 36.56 10.67
N VAL A 168 3.93 36.25 10.55
CA VAL A 168 4.93 36.60 11.59
C VAL A 168 5.14 38.12 11.68
N ALA A 169 5.18 38.83 10.55
CA ALA A 169 5.29 40.30 10.52
C ALA A 169 4.07 40.99 11.14
N ALA A 170 2.89 40.36 11.11
CA ALA A 170 1.69 40.80 11.81
C ALA A 170 1.71 40.56 13.33
N GLY A 171 2.80 40.03 13.89
CA GLY A 171 2.99 39.82 15.32
C GLY A 171 2.55 38.44 15.83
N SER A 172 2.38 37.45 14.94
CA SER A 172 1.99 36.10 15.36
C SER A 172 3.13 35.34 16.07
N THR A 173 2.74 34.42 16.95
CA THR A 173 3.66 33.45 17.57
C THR A 173 3.98 32.30 16.60
N ASN A 174 5.06 31.56 16.84
CA ASN A 174 5.43 30.38 16.04
C ASN A 174 4.31 29.32 15.94
N MET A 175 3.49 29.17 16.99
CA MET A 175 2.35 28.25 16.95
C MET A 175 1.22 28.76 16.06
N GLN A 176 0.97 30.07 16.09
CA GLN A 176 -0.03 30.71 15.23
C GLN A 176 0.42 30.70 13.77
N SER A 177 1.69 31.00 13.47
CA SER A 177 2.21 30.92 12.11
C SER A 177 2.16 29.49 11.57
N PHE A 178 2.44 28.48 12.39
CA PHE A 178 2.25 27.07 12.01
C PHE A 178 0.78 26.75 11.70
N GLN A 179 -0.14 27.09 12.59
CA GLN A 179 -1.57 26.77 12.45
C GLN A 179 -2.25 27.51 11.30
N TYR A 180 -1.91 28.78 11.07
CA TYR A 180 -2.62 29.65 10.12
C TYR A 180 -1.91 29.84 8.78
N ALA A 181 -0.60 29.61 8.69
CA ALA A 181 0.13 29.74 7.43
C ALA A 181 0.61 28.39 6.88
N ARG A 182 1.22 27.53 7.70
CA ARG A 182 1.80 26.26 7.22
C ARG A 182 0.79 25.13 7.10
N LEU A 183 0.00 24.90 8.15
CA LEU A 183 -0.97 23.79 8.22
C LEU A 183 -2.00 23.82 7.07
N PRO A 184 -2.60 24.98 6.69
CA PRO A 184 -3.60 25.01 5.62
C PRO A 184 -3.04 24.62 4.25
N GLN A 185 -1.75 24.81 4.02
CA GLN A 185 -1.08 24.42 2.77
C GLN A 185 -0.84 22.90 2.71
N VAL A 186 -0.57 22.26 3.85
CA VAL A 186 -0.21 20.84 3.93
C VAL A 186 -1.44 19.92 4.07
N VAL A 187 -2.51 20.38 4.72
CA VAL A 187 -3.72 19.57 4.95
C VAL A 187 -4.34 19.00 3.65
N PRO A 188 -4.51 19.77 2.56
CA PRO A 188 -5.05 19.23 1.30
C PRO A 188 -4.15 18.14 0.68
N ILE A 189 -2.83 18.30 0.83
CA ILE A 189 -1.82 17.35 0.34
C ILE A 189 -1.88 16.07 1.19
N ALA A 190 -1.90 16.20 2.51
CA ALA A 190 -2.03 15.07 3.43
C ALA A 190 -3.34 14.29 3.19
N ALA A 191 -4.47 14.99 3.02
CA ALA A 191 -5.76 14.36 2.70
C ALA A 191 -5.70 13.59 1.37
N SER A 192 -5.04 14.15 0.35
CA SER A 192 -4.82 13.47 -0.93
C SER A 192 -3.99 12.19 -0.78
N HIS A 193 -2.95 12.22 0.06
CA HIS A 193 -2.16 11.02 0.36
C HIS A 193 -2.96 9.97 1.15
N ILE A 194 -3.76 10.38 2.14
CA ILE A 194 -4.61 9.47 2.91
C ILE A 194 -5.61 8.75 1.99
N LEU A 195 -6.29 9.49 1.09
CA LEU A 195 -7.23 8.92 0.14
C LEU A 195 -6.56 7.94 -0.84
N ASN A 196 -5.38 8.27 -1.36
CA ASN A 196 -4.58 7.34 -2.16
C ASN A 196 -4.25 6.06 -1.39
N HIS A 197 -3.85 6.22 -0.12
CA HIS A 197 -3.45 5.09 0.68
C HIS A 197 -4.61 4.23 1.14
N PHE A 198 -5.81 4.78 1.24
CA PHE A 198 -7.01 3.97 1.45
C PHE A 198 -7.19 2.95 0.32
N GLU A 199 -7.11 3.36 -0.94
CA GLU A 199 -7.20 2.43 -2.09
C GLU A 199 -6.09 1.37 -2.07
N ILE A 200 -4.84 1.80 -1.83
CA ILE A 200 -3.69 0.90 -1.71
C ILE A 200 -3.88 -0.09 -0.56
N ASN A 201 -4.44 0.36 0.56
CA ASN A 201 -4.70 -0.47 1.73
C ASN A 201 -5.80 -1.50 1.47
N VAL A 202 -6.84 -1.17 0.70
CA VAL A 202 -7.85 -2.15 0.26
C VAL A 202 -7.20 -3.25 -0.57
N ARG A 203 -6.37 -2.87 -1.54
CA ARG A 203 -5.63 -3.84 -2.35
C ARG A 203 -4.63 -4.65 -1.53
N SER A 204 -4.01 -4.04 -0.53
CA SER A 204 -3.06 -4.73 0.34
C SER A 204 -3.78 -5.72 1.25
N ALA A 205 -4.94 -5.35 1.81
CA ALA A 205 -5.75 -6.19 2.69
C ALA A 205 -6.13 -7.54 2.03
N THR A 206 -6.40 -7.56 0.72
CA THR A 206 -6.66 -8.82 0.00
C THR A 206 -5.46 -9.77 0.02
N THR A 207 -4.23 -9.24 -0.01
CA THR A 207 -3.02 -10.06 0.09
C THR A 207 -2.69 -10.44 1.53
N LEU A 208 -3.01 -9.58 2.51
CA LEU A 208 -2.80 -9.87 3.92
C LEU A 208 -3.70 -11.01 4.44
N GLY A 209 -4.89 -11.20 3.86
CA GLY A 209 -5.74 -12.33 4.22
C GLY A 209 -5.07 -13.69 4.01
N LEU A 210 -4.07 -13.80 3.13
CA LEU A 210 -3.27 -15.00 2.91
C LEU A 210 -2.52 -15.48 4.16
N VAL A 211 -2.18 -14.56 5.07
CA VAL A 211 -1.42 -14.86 6.30
C VAL A 211 -2.31 -14.88 7.55
N GLY A 212 -3.63 -14.95 7.37
CA GLY A 212 -4.59 -14.98 8.48
C GLY A 212 -4.97 -13.61 9.04
N ALA A 213 -4.74 -12.53 8.28
CA ALA A 213 -5.06 -11.17 8.69
C ALA A 213 -6.52 -10.73 8.41
N GLY A 214 -7.39 -11.68 8.04
CA GLY A 214 -8.81 -11.45 7.75
C GLY A 214 -9.12 -11.03 6.30
N GLY A 215 -10.41 -10.93 5.99
CA GLY A 215 -10.92 -10.52 4.68
C GLY A 215 -10.82 -11.57 3.56
N ILE A 216 -10.95 -11.11 2.31
CA ILE A 216 -11.13 -11.96 1.12
C ILE A 216 -9.89 -12.77 0.72
N GLY A 217 -8.73 -12.49 1.33
CA GLY A 217 -7.46 -13.13 0.99
C GLY A 217 -7.37 -14.62 1.32
N ALA A 218 -8.00 -15.08 2.42
CA ALA A 218 -7.99 -16.50 2.75
C ALA A 218 -8.86 -17.34 1.80
N PRO A 219 -10.10 -16.93 1.47
CA PRO A 219 -10.94 -17.64 0.51
C PRO A 219 -10.33 -17.78 -0.89
N ILE A 220 -9.60 -16.76 -1.39
CA ILE A 220 -8.94 -16.87 -2.70
C ILE A 220 -7.83 -17.92 -2.68
N ILE A 221 -7.01 -18.01 -1.62
CA ILE A 221 -5.94 -19.03 -1.56
C ILE A 221 -6.52 -20.44 -1.39
N PHE A 222 -7.60 -20.59 -0.63
CA PHE A 222 -8.30 -21.87 -0.51
C PHE A 222 -8.91 -22.30 -1.86
N ALA A 223 -9.53 -21.38 -2.59
CA ALA A 223 -10.05 -21.66 -3.93
C ALA A 223 -8.93 -22.06 -4.92
N LEU A 224 -7.78 -21.37 -4.87
CA LEU A 224 -6.61 -21.71 -5.69
C LEU A 224 -6.02 -23.08 -5.33
N GLN A 225 -5.89 -23.40 -4.04
CA GLN A 225 -5.39 -24.69 -3.57
C GLN A 225 -6.31 -25.85 -3.97
N GLN A 226 -7.62 -25.62 -3.94
CA GLN A 226 -8.63 -26.58 -4.40
C GLN A 226 -8.76 -26.63 -5.92
N ARG A 227 -8.03 -25.79 -6.66
CA ARG A 227 -8.16 -25.61 -8.12
C ARG A 227 -9.59 -25.31 -8.56
N ASN A 228 -10.37 -24.66 -7.69
CA ASN A 228 -11.74 -24.23 -7.98
C ASN A 228 -11.71 -22.89 -8.72
N TRP A 229 -11.51 -22.93 -10.03
CA TRP A 229 -11.39 -21.75 -10.88
C TRP A 229 -12.68 -20.92 -10.98
N ALA A 230 -13.85 -21.55 -10.84
CA ALA A 230 -15.14 -20.87 -10.79
C ALA A 230 -15.27 -19.99 -9.54
N ARG A 231 -14.75 -20.46 -8.40
CA ARG A 231 -14.68 -19.68 -7.15
C ARG A 231 -13.62 -18.58 -7.22
N VAL A 232 -12.48 -18.86 -7.85
CA VAL A 232 -11.43 -17.85 -8.06
C VAL A 232 -11.95 -16.69 -8.92
N SER A 233 -12.66 -16.97 -10.01
CA SER A 233 -13.15 -15.94 -10.92
C SER A 233 -14.17 -15.01 -10.27
N ILE A 234 -15.13 -15.53 -9.51
CA ILE A 234 -16.12 -14.69 -8.80
C ILE A 234 -15.45 -13.79 -7.74
N ILE A 235 -14.45 -14.32 -7.01
CA ILE A 235 -13.66 -13.51 -6.06
C ILE A 235 -12.89 -12.41 -6.79
N LEU A 236 -12.26 -12.73 -7.92
CA LEU A 236 -11.50 -11.77 -8.74
C LEU A 236 -12.40 -10.64 -9.25
N ILE A 237 -13.60 -10.98 -9.74
CA ILE A 237 -14.61 -10.00 -10.17
C ILE A 237 -15.02 -9.11 -8.99
N GLY A 238 -15.28 -9.70 -7.81
CA GLY A 238 -15.61 -8.95 -6.59
C GLY A 238 -14.52 -7.96 -6.18
N ILE A 239 -13.25 -8.40 -6.17
CA ILE A 239 -12.10 -7.55 -5.87
C ILE A 239 -12.00 -6.39 -6.87
N ILE A 240 -12.06 -6.67 -8.17
CA ILE A 240 -11.97 -5.65 -9.22
C ILE A 240 -13.10 -4.63 -9.05
N MET A 241 -14.33 -5.10 -8.87
CA MET A 241 -15.50 -4.23 -8.72
C MET A 241 -15.34 -3.28 -7.53
N VAL A 242 -14.96 -3.80 -6.35
CA VAL A 242 -14.79 -2.96 -5.15
C VAL A 242 -13.62 -1.99 -5.28
N VAL A 243 -12.48 -2.44 -5.81
CA VAL A 243 -11.31 -1.55 -6.01
C VAL A 243 -11.64 -0.42 -6.98
N VAL A 244 -12.33 -0.71 -8.09
CA VAL A 244 -12.77 0.31 -9.05
C VAL A 244 -13.76 1.28 -8.41
N LEU A 245 -14.75 0.77 -7.66
CA LEU A 245 -15.69 1.63 -6.95
C LEU A 245 -14.96 2.58 -6.00
N ILE A 246 -14.03 2.06 -5.19
CA ILE A 246 -13.26 2.86 -4.23
C ILE A 246 -12.36 3.89 -4.91
N ASP A 247 -11.74 3.55 -6.04
CA ASP A 247 -10.96 4.51 -6.83
C ASP A 247 -11.85 5.64 -7.38
N LEU A 248 -13.02 5.30 -7.94
CA LEU A 248 -13.98 6.30 -8.42
C LEU A 248 -14.45 7.24 -7.30
N PHE A 249 -14.79 6.70 -6.11
CA PHE A 249 -15.15 7.50 -4.95
C PHE A 249 -14.00 8.39 -4.47
N SER A 250 -12.80 7.83 -4.37
CA SER A 250 -11.60 8.55 -3.91
C SER A 250 -11.20 9.67 -4.87
N THR A 251 -11.34 9.43 -6.18
CA THR A 251 -11.10 10.43 -7.22
C THR A 251 -12.15 11.53 -7.19
N ALA A 252 -13.43 11.20 -6.98
CA ALA A 252 -14.50 12.19 -6.87
C ALA A 252 -14.31 13.13 -5.66
N ILE A 253 -13.90 12.60 -4.50
CA ILE A 253 -13.61 13.39 -3.30
C ILE A 253 -12.42 14.32 -3.55
N ARG A 254 -11.36 13.81 -4.17
CA ARG A 254 -10.14 14.58 -4.42
C ARG A 254 -10.33 15.72 -5.41
N LYS A 255 -11.22 15.59 -6.39
CA LYS A 255 -11.59 16.69 -7.29
C LYS A 255 -12.19 17.89 -6.56
N LYS A 256 -12.77 17.70 -5.36
CA LYS A 256 -13.27 18.79 -4.51
C LYS A 256 -12.22 19.39 -3.58
N LEU A 257 -11.08 18.70 -3.39
CA LEU A 257 -9.97 19.14 -2.53
C LEU A 257 -8.92 19.97 -3.28
N ARG A 258 -8.97 19.99 -4.62
CA ARG A 258 -8.19 20.87 -5.49
C ARG A 258 -9.00 22.12 -5.81
#